data_AF-A0A937BBC4-F1
#
_entry.id   AF-A0A937BBC4-F1
#
_cell.length_a   1.000
_cell.length_b   1.000
_cell.length_c   1.000
_cell.angle_alpha   90.00
_cell.angle_beta   90.00
_cell.angle_gamma   90.00
#
_symmetry.space_group_name_H-M   'P 1'
#
loop_
_entity.id
_entity.type
_entity.pdbx_description
1 polymer ?
#
loop_
_entity_poly.entity_id
_entity_poly.type
_entity_poly.pdbx_seq_one_letter_code
_entity_poly.pdbx_strand_id
1 'polypeptide(L)'
;MNCRSFSKIGLLLVVAISIWATSCKEESVVTPDAQLVASYDANLALSWYNLFLEIDRYSPGYRPPAAARLLAYTGLAAYESAVPGMPEYNSLRYQFQGLDLPVADLTKEYHWPASINASYATIFRHFYPHISAQHKAKITALENQFNRNTGIRQ
;
A
#
# COMPACT_ATOMS: atom_id res chain seq x y z
N MET A 1 52.19 -32.11 -0.84
CA MET A 1 51.91 -30.67 -0.96
C MET A 1 50.80 -30.47 -1.99
N ASN A 2 49.67 -29.93 -1.52
CA ASN A 2 48.34 -30.05 -2.14
C ASN A 2 48.09 -29.06 -3.29
N CYS A 3 48.44 -29.42 -4.52
CA CYS A 3 48.10 -28.66 -5.74
C CYS A 3 46.69 -28.98 -6.30
N ARG A 4 45.70 -29.19 -5.43
CA ARG A 4 44.29 -29.48 -5.82
C ARG A 4 43.26 -28.62 -5.09
N SER A 5 43.63 -27.92 -4.02
CA SER A 5 42.71 -27.07 -3.24
C SER A 5 42.54 -25.68 -3.88
N PHE A 6 43.61 -25.11 -4.44
CA PHE A 6 43.61 -23.76 -5.01
C PHE A 6 42.70 -23.61 -6.24
N SER A 7 42.60 -24.66 -7.06
CA SER A 7 41.70 -24.71 -8.23
C SER A 7 40.22 -24.80 -7.84
N LYS A 8 39.89 -25.49 -6.73
CA LYS A 8 38.51 -25.60 -6.23
C LYS A 8 38.03 -24.29 -5.59
N ILE A 9 38.92 -23.56 -4.91
CA ILE A 9 38.63 -22.24 -4.34
C ILE A 9 38.39 -21.22 -5.46
N GLY A 10 39.21 -21.25 -6.53
CA GLY A 10 39.00 -20.42 -7.71
C GLY A 10 37.65 -20.68 -8.40
N LEU A 11 37.27 -21.96 -8.55
CA LEU A 11 35.98 -22.34 -9.13
C LEU A 11 34.80 -21.89 -8.25
N LEU A 12 34.91 -22.04 -6.92
CA LEU A 12 33.88 -21.61 -5.96
C LEU A 12 33.71 -20.09 -5.93
N LEU A 13 34.79 -19.32 -6.07
CA LEU A 13 34.73 -17.86 -6.16
C LEU A 13 34.05 -17.39 -7.44
N VAL A 14 34.34 -18.02 -8.59
CA VAL A 14 33.68 -17.69 -9.86
C VAL A 14 32.19 -18.01 -9.83
N VAL A 15 31.80 -19.16 -9.25
CA VAL A 15 30.39 -19.51 -9.07
C VAL A 15 29.70 -18.54 -8.11
N ALA A 16 30.33 -18.19 -6.99
CA ALA A 16 29.79 -17.20 -6.06
C ALA A 16 29.57 -15.84 -6.75
N ILE A 17 30.55 -15.33 -7.51
CA ILE A 17 30.46 -14.06 -8.25
C ILE A 17 29.35 -14.11 -9.32
N SER A 18 29.17 -15.24 -10.00
CA SER A 18 28.11 -15.38 -11.00
C SER A 18 26.69 -15.35 -10.41
N ILE A 19 26.52 -15.75 -9.14
CA ILE A 19 25.22 -15.68 -8.46
C ILE A 19 24.84 -14.21 -8.17
N TRP A 20 25.81 -13.37 -7.79
CA TRP A 20 25.57 -11.93 -7.56
C TRP A 20 25.23 -11.16 -8.85
N ALA A 21 25.81 -11.56 -10.00
CA ALA A 21 25.59 -10.88 -11.27
C ALA A 21 24.17 -11.07 -11.86
N THR A 22 23.42 -12.08 -11.39
CA THR A 22 22.06 -12.36 -11.89
C THR A 22 20.94 -11.69 -11.08
N SER A 23 21.26 -11.08 -9.93
CA SER A 23 20.26 -10.41 -9.08
C SER A 23 19.89 -8.99 -9.54
N CYS A 24 20.59 -8.45 -10.54
CA CYS A 24 20.25 -7.19 -11.20
C CYS A 24 19.83 -7.47 -12.65
N LYS A 25 18.62 -7.97 -12.83
CA LYS A 25 17.87 -7.70 -14.05
C LYS A 25 16.80 -6.69 -13.69
N GLU A 26 17.00 -5.43 -14.08
CA GLU A 26 15.87 -4.52 -14.23
C GLU A 26 15.00 -5.08 -15.35
N GLU A 27 13.84 -5.61 -14.98
CA GLU A 27 12.76 -5.83 -15.91
C GLU A 27 12.27 -4.44 -16.34
N SER A 28 12.59 -4.05 -17.57
CA SER A 28 12.11 -2.79 -18.15
C SER A 28 10.62 -2.94 -18.46
N VAL A 29 9.80 -2.71 -17.43
CA VAL A 29 8.39 -2.42 -17.60
C VAL A 29 8.33 -1.14 -18.41
N VAL A 30 7.85 -1.24 -19.64
CA VAL A 30 7.48 -0.07 -20.46
C VAL A 30 6.36 0.63 -19.71
N THR A 31 6.68 1.64 -18.90
CA THR A 31 5.69 2.51 -18.26
C THR A 31 5.38 3.67 -19.20
N PRO A 32 4.19 3.70 -19.82
CA PRO A 32 3.74 4.90 -20.52
C PRO A 32 3.44 5.96 -19.47
N ASP A 33 4.34 6.92 -19.23
CA ASP A 33 4.13 8.17 -18.44
C ASP A 33 3.10 8.06 -17.29
N ALA A 34 3.14 6.94 -16.54
CA ALA A 34 2.09 6.59 -15.61
C ALA A 34 2.42 7.31 -14.31
N GLN A 35 1.52 8.18 -13.83
CA GLN A 35 1.71 8.86 -12.55
C GLN A 35 1.94 7.82 -11.45
N LEU A 36 3.18 7.73 -10.98
CA LEU A 36 3.57 6.86 -9.89
C LEU A 36 2.91 7.32 -8.59
N VAL A 37 2.68 6.42 -7.65
CA VAL A 37 2.20 6.81 -6.32
C VAL A 37 3.16 7.81 -5.66
N ALA A 38 4.46 7.65 -5.89
CA ALA A 38 5.52 8.51 -5.37
C ALA A 38 5.43 9.98 -5.84
N SER A 39 4.68 10.28 -6.91
CA SER A 39 4.48 11.68 -7.35
C SER A 39 3.43 12.43 -6.52
N TYR A 40 2.69 11.74 -5.66
CA TYR A 40 1.63 12.31 -4.84
C TYR A 40 2.10 12.59 -3.41
N ASP A 41 1.51 13.61 -2.80
CA ASP A 41 1.84 14.02 -1.44
C ASP A 41 1.19 13.11 -0.37
N ALA A 42 1.92 12.85 0.72
CA ALA A 42 1.49 11.98 1.82
C ALA A 42 0.35 12.55 2.71
N ASN A 43 -0.04 13.81 2.51
CA ASN A 43 -1.08 14.52 3.26
C ASN A 43 -2.40 13.77 3.31
N LEU A 44 -2.74 13.01 2.28
CA LEU A 44 -3.94 12.17 2.27
C LEU A 44 -3.91 11.14 3.39
N ALA A 45 -2.86 10.32 3.43
CA ALA A 45 -2.70 9.29 4.45
C ALA A 45 -2.60 9.91 5.85
N LEU A 46 -1.81 10.99 6.00
CA LEU A 46 -1.65 11.71 7.27
C LEU A 46 -2.99 12.25 7.79
N SER A 47 -3.83 12.81 6.92
CA SER A 47 -5.14 13.35 7.31
C SER A 47 -6.09 12.25 7.79
N TRP A 48 -6.08 11.08 7.15
CA TRP A 48 -6.86 9.93 7.60
C TRP A 48 -6.40 9.39 8.95
N TYR A 49 -5.09 9.30 9.17
CA TYR A 49 -4.56 8.87 10.47
C TYR A 49 -4.80 9.90 11.58
N ASN A 50 -4.75 11.21 11.28
CA ASN A 50 -5.15 12.26 12.21
C ASN A 50 -6.64 12.14 12.58
N LEU A 51 -7.50 11.87 11.60
CA LEU A 51 -8.93 11.63 11.86
C LEU A 51 -9.14 10.36 12.70
N PHE A 52 -8.38 9.29 12.45
CA PHE A 52 -8.40 8.10 13.30
C PHE A 52 -8.10 8.45 14.76
N LEU A 53 -7.01 9.19 15.03
CA LEU A 53 -6.65 9.58 16.40
C LEU A 53 -7.76 10.35 17.10
N GLU A 54 -8.46 11.21 16.36
CA GLU A 54 -9.60 11.96 16.89
C GLU A 54 -10.79 11.05 17.20
N ILE A 55 -11.21 10.22 16.24
CA ILE A 55 -12.38 9.35 16.38
C ILE A 55 -12.13 8.29 17.46
N ASP A 56 -10.98 7.64 17.44
CA ASP A 56 -10.64 6.53 18.32
C ASP A 56 -10.67 6.96 19.79
N ARG A 57 -10.15 8.16 20.09
CA ARG A 57 -10.16 8.78 21.42
C ARG A 57 -11.55 8.85 22.05
N TYR A 58 -12.59 9.03 21.23
CA TYR A 58 -13.97 9.21 21.66
C TYR A 58 -14.88 8.04 21.28
N SER A 59 -14.32 6.92 20.82
CA SER A 59 -15.09 5.75 20.38
C SER A 59 -15.53 4.89 21.57
N PRO A 60 -16.84 4.81 21.89
CA PRO A 60 -17.30 4.11 23.07
C PRO A 60 -17.00 2.61 23.01
N GLY A 61 -16.30 2.09 24.02
CA GLY A 61 -15.98 0.66 24.10
C GLY A 61 -14.96 0.17 23.07
N TYR A 62 -14.36 1.07 22.30
CA TYR A 62 -13.34 0.73 21.31
C TYR A 62 -11.98 0.57 22.01
N ARG A 63 -11.54 -0.68 22.15
CA ARG A 63 -10.33 -1.04 22.93
C ARG A 63 -9.11 -1.21 22.02
N PRO A 64 -7.88 -1.17 22.55
CA PRO A 64 -6.66 -1.22 21.74
C PRO A 64 -6.60 -2.35 20.70
N PRO A 65 -7.06 -3.59 20.96
CA PRO A 65 -7.07 -4.65 19.93
C PRO A 65 -8.00 -4.36 18.74
N ALA A 66 -9.12 -3.66 18.96
CA ALA A 66 -10.05 -3.27 17.91
C ALA A 66 -9.45 -2.15 17.04
N ALA A 67 -8.81 -1.17 17.67
CA ALA A 67 -8.07 -0.10 16.99
C ALA A 67 -6.91 -0.65 16.15
N ALA A 68 -6.10 -1.57 16.71
CA ALA A 68 -5.02 -2.22 15.98
C ALA A 68 -5.54 -2.99 14.74
N ARG A 69 -6.67 -3.70 14.88
CA ARG A 69 -7.31 -4.40 13.76
C ARG A 69 -7.76 -3.44 12.66
N LEU A 70 -8.42 -2.34 13.01
CA LEU A 70 -8.80 -1.31 12.05
C LEU A 70 -7.59 -0.81 11.28
N LEU A 71 -6.53 -0.41 11.98
CA LEU A 71 -5.33 0.13 11.35
C LEU A 71 -4.64 -0.89 10.44
N ALA A 72 -4.58 -2.16 10.85
CA ALA A 72 -4.00 -3.22 10.03
C ALA A 72 -4.74 -3.40 8.70
N TYR A 73 -6.08 -3.53 8.73
CA TYR A 73 -6.88 -3.64 7.51
C TYR A 73 -6.88 -2.36 6.68
N THR A 74 -6.83 -1.20 7.34
CA THR A 74 -6.73 0.09 6.68
C THR A 74 -5.42 0.20 5.88
N GLY A 75 -4.29 -0.11 6.52
CA GLY A 75 -2.97 -0.08 5.87
C GLY A 75 -2.87 -1.10 4.74
N LEU A 76 -3.37 -2.32 4.95
CA LEU A 76 -3.38 -3.37 3.92
C LEU A 76 -4.23 -2.94 2.71
N ALA A 77 -5.45 -2.46 2.93
CA ALA A 77 -6.33 -2.03 1.84
C ALA A 77 -5.73 -0.85 1.06
N ALA A 78 -5.22 0.17 1.77
CA ALA A 78 -4.57 1.32 1.14
C ALA A 78 -3.33 0.92 0.33
N TYR A 79 -2.48 0.05 0.88
CA TYR A 79 -1.29 -0.46 0.21
C TYR A 79 -1.63 -1.22 -1.07
N GLU A 80 -2.52 -2.21 -0.99
CA GLU A 80 -2.92 -3.00 -2.16
C GLU A 80 -3.65 -2.17 -3.21
N SER A 81 -4.36 -1.12 -2.80
CA SER A 81 -5.04 -0.19 -3.72
C SER A 81 -4.08 0.69 -4.55
N ALA A 82 -2.82 0.78 -4.13
CA ALA A 82 -1.80 1.67 -4.68
C ALA A 82 -0.59 0.91 -5.25
N VAL A 83 -0.34 -0.33 -4.81
CA VAL A 83 0.85 -1.11 -5.19
C VAL A 83 1.05 -1.29 -6.70
N PRO A 84 0.00 -1.34 -7.56
CA PRO A 84 0.24 -1.38 -9.00
C PRO A 84 0.92 -0.13 -9.56
N GLY A 85 0.86 1.01 -8.85
CA GLY A 85 1.59 2.25 -9.15
C GLY A 85 2.89 2.43 -8.37
N MET A 86 3.38 1.37 -7.71
CA MET A 86 4.60 1.36 -6.89
C MET A 86 5.58 0.28 -7.41
N PRO A 87 6.32 0.53 -8.50
CA PRO A 87 7.09 -0.51 -9.20
C PRO A 87 8.19 -1.18 -8.35
N GLU A 88 8.68 -0.50 -7.30
CA GLU A 88 9.67 -1.05 -6.37
C GLU A 88 9.06 -1.94 -5.26
N TYR A 89 7.73 -2.10 -5.25
CA TYR A 89 6.97 -2.74 -4.18
C TYR A 89 6.16 -3.92 -4.69
N ASN A 90 5.98 -4.93 -3.83
CA ASN A 90 5.28 -6.17 -4.17
C ASN A 90 3.94 -6.26 -3.46
N SER A 91 2.89 -6.72 -4.16
CA SER A 91 1.62 -7.04 -3.53
C SER A 91 1.80 -8.10 -2.42
N LEU A 92 1.15 -7.87 -1.28
CA LEU A 92 1.08 -8.78 -0.14
C LEU A 92 0.00 -9.85 -0.31
N ARG A 93 -0.75 -9.87 -1.43
CA ARG A 93 -1.82 -10.85 -1.68
C ARG A 93 -1.39 -12.31 -1.51
N TYR A 94 -0.13 -12.61 -1.81
CA TYR A 94 0.43 -13.96 -1.68
C TYR A 94 0.81 -14.35 -0.25
N GLN A 95 0.86 -13.39 0.67
CA GLN A 95 1.20 -13.62 2.08
C GLN A 95 -0.05 -13.94 2.91
N PHE A 96 -1.25 -13.66 2.39
CA PHE A 96 -2.51 -13.85 3.09
C PHE A 96 -3.39 -14.88 2.36
N GLN A 97 -3.55 -16.06 2.96
CA GLN A 97 -4.37 -17.11 2.40
C GLN A 97 -5.84 -16.65 2.28
N GLY A 98 -6.41 -16.81 1.07
CA GLY A 98 -7.79 -16.42 0.79
C GLY A 98 -7.99 -14.94 0.45
N LEU A 99 -6.92 -14.15 0.37
CA LEU A 99 -6.98 -12.78 -0.13
C LEU A 99 -7.04 -12.77 -1.66
N ASP A 100 -8.23 -12.51 -2.19
CA ASP A 100 -8.47 -12.33 -3.62
C ASP A 100 -8.73 -10.85 -3.93
N LEU A 101 -7.97 -10.30 -4.88
CA LEU A 101 -7.97 -8.87 -5.21
C LEU A 101 -8.00 -8.68 -6.73
N PRO A 102 -8.73 -7.66 -7.22
CA PRO A 102 -8.73 -7.34 -8.63
C PRO A 102 -7.32 -6.94 -9.09
N VAL A 103 -6.95 -7.34 -10.30
CA VAL A 103 -5.69 -6.96 -10.93
C VAL A 103 -5.91 -5.64 -11.68
N ALA A 104 -5.06 -4.64 -11.43
CA ALA A 104 -5.12 -3.39 -12.17
C ALA A 104 -4.74 -3.61 -13.64
N ASP A 105 -5.46 -2.92 -14.52
CA ASP A 105 -5.23 -2.94 -15.96
C ASP A 105 -4.17 -1.89 -16.29
N LEU A 106 -2.91 -2.31 -16.41
CA LEU A 106 -1.77 -1.41 -16.61
C LEU A 106 -1.80 -0.63 -17.94
N THR A 107 -2.78 -0.89 -18.80
CA THR A 107 -3.00 -0.09 -20.02
C THR A 107 -3.79 1.20 -19.75
N LYS A 108 -4.32 1.38 -18.54
CA LYS A 108 -5.12 2.54 -18.12
C LYS A 108 -4.35 3.46 -17.18
N GLU A 109 -4.72 4.72 -17.22
CA GLU A 109 -4.29 5.71 -16.23
C GLU A 109 -5.15 5.61 -14.97
N TYR A 110 -4.48 5.67 -13.82
CA TYR A 110 -5.11 5.62 -12.51
C TYR A 110 -4.74 6.84 -11.68
N HIS A 111 -5.73 7.41 -11.00
CA HIS A 111 -5.51 8.39 -9.95
C HIS A 111 -5.40 7.68 -8.60
N TRP A 112 -4.19 7.25 -8.22
CA TRP A 112 -3.95 6.47 -6.99
C TRP A 112 -4.51 7.08 -5.71
N PRO A 113 -4.43 8.41 -5.47
CA PRO A 113 -5.01 8.98 -4.26
C PRO A 113 -6.53 8.78 -4.16
N ALA A 114 -7.25 8.68 -5.29
CA ALA A 114 -8.69 8.42 -5.27
C ALA A 114 -8.98 6.99 -4.80
N SER A 115 -8.21 6.01 -5.30
CA SER A 115 -8.27 4.61 -4.88
C SER A 115 -7.97 4.47 -3.38
N ILE A 116 -6.89 5.10 -2.92
CA ILE A 116 -6.50 5.11 -1.51
C ILE A 116 -7.56 5.78 -0.63
N ASN A 117 -8.08 6.95 -1.02
CA ASN A 117 -9.12 7.67 -0.28
C ASN A 117 -10.39 6.82 -0.09
N ALA A 118 -10.84 6.16 -1.16
CA ALA A 118 -12.01 5.29 -1.13
C ALA A 118 -11.77 4.08 -0.20
N SER A 119 -10.55 3.50 -0.22
CA SER A 119 -10.18 2.41 0.67
C SER A 119 -10.25 2.83 2.15
N TYR A 120 -9.66 3.98 2.52
CA TYR A 120 -9.71 4.52 3.88
C TYR A 120 -11.14 4.73 4.35
N ALA A 121 -11.95 5.43 3.56
CA ALA A 121 -13.32 5.76 3.93
C ALA A 121 -14.20 4.51 4.09
N THR A 122 -14.01 3.51 3.23
CA THR A 122 -14.73 2.23 3.32
C THR A 122 -14.38 1.48 4.60
N ILE A 123 -13.09 1.33 4.91
CA ILE A 123 -12.65 0.61 6.11
C ILE A 123 -13.09 1.36 7.38
N PHE A 124 -12.95 2.68 7.44
CA PHE A 124 -13.39 3.47 8.60
C PHE A 124 -14.90 3.31 8.86
N ARG A 125 -15.74 3.39 7.82
CA ARG A 125 -17.19 3.17 7.95
C ARG A 125 -17.51 1.77 8.46
N HIS A 126 -16.77 0.77 7.98
CA HIS A 126 -16.97 -0.63 8.38
C HIS A 126 -16.63 -0.85 9.86
N PHE A 127 -15.50 -0.32 10.34
CA PHE A 127 -15.05 -0.53 11.72
C PHE A 127 -15.65 0.42 12.75
N TYR A 128 -16.20 1.56 12.33
CA TYR A 128 -16.85 2.53 13.19
C TYR A 128 -18.38 2.66 12.95
N PRO A 129 -19.19 1.59 13.00
CA PRO A 129 -20.64 1.71 12.88
C PRO A 129 -21.27 2.38 14.12
N HIS A 130 -20.58 2.35 15.25
CA HIS A 130 -21.10 2.72 16.58
C HIS A 130 -20.71 4.15 17.04
N ILE A 131 -19.86 4.86 16.29
CA ILE A 131 -19.44 6.23 16.64
C ILE A 131 -20.59 7.24 16.45
N SER A 132 -20.42 8.43 17.02
CA SER A 132 -21.41 9.51 16.92
C SER A 132 -21.68 9.93 15.47
N ALA A 133 -22.88 10.48 15.21
CA ALA A 133 -23.22 11.02 13.90
C ALA A 133 -22.23 12.12 13.45
N GLN A 134 -21.72 12.92 14.39
CA GLN A 134 -20.71 13.94 14.13
C GLN A 134 -19.41 13.32 13.60
N HIS A 135 -18.90 12.23 14.19
CA HIS A 135 -17.69 11.57 13.70
C HIS A 135 -17.92 10.85 12.37
N LYS A 136 -19.11 10.27 12.14
CA LYS A 136 -19.48 9.72 10.81
C LYS A 136 -19.47 10.81 9.72
N ALA A 137 -19.96 12.00 10.06
CA ALA A 137 -19.92 13.15 9.17
C ALA A 137 -18.48 13.59 8.86
N LYS A 138 -17.55 13.52 9.82
CA LYS A 138 -16.13 13.82 9.59
C LYS A 138 -15.47 12.85 8.60
N ILE A 139 -15.76 11.55 8.69
CA ILE A 139 -15.29 10.56 7.70
C ILE A 139 -15.75 10.94 6.29
N THR A 140 -17.04 11.27 6.14
CA THR A 140 -17.62 11.65 4.85
C THR A 140 -17.08 12.99 4.35
N ALA A 141 -16.87 13.96 5.24
CA ALA A 141 -16.32 15.25 4.90
C ALA A 141 -14.88 15.14 4.40
N LEU A 142 -14.05 14.31 5.05
CA LEU A 142 -12.66 14.09 4.66
C LEU A 142 -12.55 13.37 3.31
N GLU A 143 -13.34 12.31 3.10
CA GLU A 143 -13.40 11.63 1.81
C GLU A 143 -13.78 12.61 0.69
N ASN A 144 -14.84 13.40 0.90
CA ASN A 144 -15.29 14.39 -0.07
C ASN A 144 -14.27 15.51 -0.30
N GLN A 145 -13.49 15.90 0.72
CA GLN A 145 -12.41 16.87 0.58
C GLN A 145 -11.36 16.37 -0.42
N PHE A 146 -10.89 15.13 -0.26
CA PHE A 146 -9.90 14.59 -1.19
C PHE A 146 -10.49 14.30 -2.56
N ASN A 147 -11.74 13.84 -2.66
CA ASN A 147 -12.41 13.63 -3.95
C ASN A 147 -12.59 14.92 -4.75
N ARG A 148 -12.83 16.07 -4.11
CA ARG A 148 -12.89 17.36 -4.83
C ARG A 148 -11.53 17.76 -5.41
N ASN A 149 -10.45 17.38 -4.72
CA ASN A 149 -9.09 17.73 -5.12
C ASN A 149 -8.56 16.86 -6.28
N THR A 150 -9.22 15.73 -6.58
CA THR A 150 -8.79 14.81 -7.66
C THR A 150 -9.27 15.24 -9.04
N GLY A 151 -10.09 16.30 -9.16
CA GLY A 151 -10.65 16.75 -10.44
C GLY A 151 -11.68 15.79 -11.07
N ILE A 152 -11.94 14.65 -10.43
CA ILE A 152 -12.94 13.67 -10.86
C ILE A 152 -14.32 14.21 -10.43
N ARG A 153 -15.06 14.80 -11.37
CA ARG A 153 -16.48 15.14 -11.16
C ARG A 153 -17.25 13.83 -11.01
N GLN A 154 -17.95 13.68 -9.88
CA GLN A 154 -18.95 12.63 -9.68
C GLN A 154 -20.14 12.81 -10.62
#